data_AF-A0A833VAC0-F1
#
_entry.id   AF-A0A833VAC0-F1
#
_cell.length_a   1.000
_cell.length_b   1.000
_cell.length_c   1.000
_cell.angle_alpha   90.00
_cell.angle_beta   90.00
_cell.angle_gamma   90.00
#
_symmetry.space_group_name_H-M   'P 1'
#
loop_
_entity.id
_entity.type
_entity.pdbx_description
1 polymer ?
#
loop_
_entity_poly.entity_id
_entity_poly.type
_entity_poly.pdbx_seq_one_letter_code
_entity_poly.pdbx_strand_id
1 'polypeptide(L)'
;MATFHLNQPLILLSLFTTTLFTLYPVSLTSTLHEQGTTNTTHLHFYLHDKLSGSNPSAVRVAGLHPNANSLSFGDVIVIDDPLTKEPDLNSTLIGKAQGFYTHVSKEDLTLLMVVSLVFSEGRFNGSTLTVIGRNSVLEKVREFPIVGGSGAFRGARGWVLDQTYTADPRTGDGIFEFDVYVM
;
A
#
# COMPACT_ATOMS: atom_id res chain seq x y z
N MET A 1 0.01 10.38 73.40
CA MET A 1 -0.95 9.96 72.36
C MET A 1 -1.16 11.14 71.43
N ALA A 2 -0.55 11.10 70.24
CA ALA A 2 -0.60 12.20 69.28
C ALA A 2 -1.71 11.94 68.26
N THR A 3 -2.69 12.84 68.20
CA THR A 3 -3.74 12.89 67.18
C THR A 3 -3.18 13.52 65.91
N PHE A 4 -3.14 12.76 64.82
CA PHE A 4 -2.76 13.25 63.49
C PHE A 4 -3.93 14.03 62.87
N HIS A 5 -3.75 15.32 62.63
CA HIS A 5 -4.64 16.12 61.80
C HIS A 5 -4.28 15.91 60.32
N LEU A 6 -5.19 15.30 59.56
CA LEU A 6 -5.04 15.15 58.11
C LEU A 6 -5.37 16.48 57.43
N ASN A 7 -4.41 17.04 56.70
CA ASN A 7 -4.55 18.30 55.98
C ASN A 7 -5.48 18.11 54.76
N GLN A 8 -6.69 18.67 54.84
CA GLN A 8 -7.78 18.44 53.88
C GLN A 8 -7.76 19.20 52.52
N PRO A 9 -6.81 20.09 52.12
CA PRO A 9 -6.98 20.83 50.87
C PRO A 9 -6.44 20.12 49.61
N LEU A 10 -5.60 19.07 49.73
CA LEU A 10 -4.91 18.47 48.59
C LEU A 10 -5.68 17.35 47.86
N ILE A 11 -6.68 16.73 48.50
CA ILE A 11 -7.48 15.65 47.89
C ILE A 11 -8.63 16.21 47.02
N LEU A 12 -9.08 17.44 47.30
CA LEU A 12 -10.16 18.08 46.53
C LEU A 12 -9.70 18.60 45.16
N LEU A 13 -8.40 18.90 44.98
CA LEU A 13 -7.89 19.44 43.72
C LEU A 13 -7.72 18.36 42.63
N SER A 14 -7.45 17.10 43.01
CA SER A 14 -7.28 16.00 42.03
C SER A 14 -8.58 15.49 41.43
N LEU A 15 -9.72 15.73 42.10
CA LEU A 15 -11.06 15.33 41.61
C LEU A 15 -11.66 16.35 40.62
N PHE A 16 -11.13 17.58 40.59
CA PHE A 16 -11.60 18.63 39.68
C PHE A 16 -10.95 18.54 38.29
N THR A 17 -9.72 18.01 38.17
CA THR A 17 -9.06 17.85 36.87
C THR A 17 -9.56 16.64 36.09
N THR A 18 -10.02 15.57 36.76
CA THR A 18 -10.56 14.38 36.08
C THR A 18 -11.98 14.59 35.57
N THR A 19 -12.75 15.49 36.17
CA THR A 19 -14.15 15.78 35.75
C THR A 19 -14.23 16.75 34.57
N LEU A 20 -13.20 17.57 34.32
CA LEU A 20 -13.20 18.48 33.17
C LEU A 20 -12.92 17.77 31.83
N PHE A 21 -12.30 16.59 31.85
CA PHE A 21 -12.06 15.80 30.63
C PHE A 21 -13.25 14.95 30.18
N THR A 22 -14.27 14.76 31.03
CA THR A 22 -15.45 13.93 30.72
C THR A 22 -16.64 14.72 30.19
N LEU A 23 -16.53 16.05 30.01
CA LEU A 23 -17.65 16.92 29.66
C LEU A 23 -17.52 17.67 28.33
N TYR A 24 -16.45 17.46 27.57
CA TYR A 24 -16.45 17.78 26.15
C TYR A 24 -16.71 16.50 25.38
N PRO A 25 -17.94 16.24 24.90
CA PRO A 25 -18.05 15.42 23.72
C PRO A 25 -17.26 16.17 22.65
N VAL A 26 -16.06 15.67 22.33
CA VAL A 26 -15.46 15.94 21.03
C VAL A 26 -16.42 15.29 20.06
N SER A 27 -17.45 16.04 19.66
CA SER A 27 -18.25 15.72 18.50
C SER A 27 -17.25 15.75 17.35
N LEU A 28 -16.71 14.59 16.99
CA LEU A 28 -16.14 14.37 15.68
C LEU A 28 -17.32 14.46 14.72
N THR A 29 -17.76 15.69 14.44
CA THR A 29 -18.55 15.98 13.26
C THR A 29 -17.58 15.75 12.11
N SER A 30 -17.47 14.50 11.67
CA SER A 30 -17.00 14.25 10.32
C SER A 30 -18.00 14.98 9.45
N THR A 31 -17.63 16.17 8.99
CA THR A 31 -18.22 16.69 7.78
C THR A 31 -17.87 15.63 6.74
N LEU A 32 -18.78 14.68 6.51
CA LEU A 32 -18.84 13.98 5.25
C LEU A 32 -19.06 15.13 4.27
N HIS A 33 -17.94 15.62 3.73
CA HIS A 33 -17.98 16.49 2.59
C HIS A 33 -18.71 15.63 1.58
N GLU A 34 -19.97 16.01 1.29
CA GLU A 34 -20.74 15.40 0.25
C GLU A 34 -19.87 15.57 -0.99
N GLN A 35 -19.21 14.48 -1.36
CA GLN A 35 -18.16 14.47 -2.36
C GLN A 35 -18.89 14.68 -3.67
N GLY A 36 -19.09 15.96 -3.99
CA GLY A 36 -19.77 16.40 -5.20
C GLY A 36 -19.13 15.67 -6.35
N THR A 37 -19.94 14.87 -7.06
CA THR A 37 -19.60 13.95 -8.16
C THR A 37 -18.11 13.97 -8.51
N THR A 38 -17.26 13.32 -7.71
CA THR A 38 -15.84 13.25 -8.07
C THR A 38 -15.75 12.36 -9.28
N ASN A 39 -15.26 12.93 -10.39
CA ASN A 39 -14.99 12.16 -11.59
C ASN A 39 -13.91 11.12 -11.27
N THR A 40 -14.35 9.91 -10.91
CA THR A 40 -13.45 8.79 -10.65
C THR A 40 -12.78 8.39 -11.95
N THR A 41 -11.45 8.37 -11.97
CA THR A 41 -10.68 7.79 -13.07
C THR A 41 -10.51 6.30 -12.80
N HIS A 42 -10.96 5.46 -13.72
CA HIS A 42 -10.68 4.02 -13.72
C HIS A 42 -9.59 3.71 -14.76
N LEU A 43 -8.54 3.02 -14.32
CA LEU A 43 -7.47 2.50 -15.17
C LEU A 43 -7.45 0.98 -15.04
N HIS A 44 -7.14 0.30 -16.13
CA HIS A 44 -7.00 -1.15 -16.20
C HIS A 44 -5.75 -1.51 -16.99
N PHE A 45 -4.91 -2.38 -16.45
CA PHE A 45 -3.62 -2.78 -17.04
C PHE A 45 -3.02 -4.00 -16.32
N TYR A 46 -1.88 -4.47 -16.81
CA TYR A 46 -1.17 -5.65 -16.31
C TYR A 46 0.25 -5.30 -15.85
N LEU A 47 0.63 -5.74 -14.66
CA LEU A 47 1.99 -5.66 -14.11
C LEU A 47 2.73 -6.97 -14.34
N HIS A 48 4.00 -6.89 -14.72
CA HIS A 48 4.86 -8.05 -15.00
C HIS A 48 6.03 -8.11 -14.02
N ASP A 49 5.94 -8.96 -13.00
CA ASP A 49 7.02 -9.19 -12.04
C ASP A 49 7.89 -10.35 -12.53
N LYS A 50 9.19 -10.10 -12.70
CA LYS A 50 10.12 -11.09 -13.24
C LYS A 50 11.40 -11.13 -12.40
N LEU A 51 11.53 -12.19 -11.61
CA LEU A 51 12.72 -12.48 -10.81
C LEU A 51 13.74 -13.34 -11.56
N SER A 52 13.31 -14.03 -12.62
CA SER A 52 14.14 -14.99 -13.34
C SER A 52 14.69 -14.51 -14.69
N GLY A 53 15.56 -15.33 -15.29
CA GLY A 53 16.15 -15.09 -16.61
C GLY A 53 17.36 -14.15 -16.58
N SER A 54 17.87 -13.80 -17.76
CA SER A 54 19.08 -12.98 -17.93
C SER A 54 18.85 -11.48 -17.78
N ASN A 55 17.59 -11.04 -17.77
CA ASN A 55 17.19 -9.64 -17.62
C ASN A 55 15.91 -9.57 -16.76
N PRO A 56 16.04 -9.79 -15.44
CA PRO A 56 14.91 -9.68 -14.51
C PRO A 56 14.51 -8.21 -14.32
N SER A 57 13.22 -7.98 -14.03
CA SER A 57 12.70 -6.68 -13.60
C SER A 57 12.70 -6.51 -12.08
N ALA A 58 12.83 -7.63 -11.36
CA ALA A 58 12.83 -7.68 -9.91
C ALA A 58 14.06 -8.39 -9.35
N VAL A 59 14.63 -7.85 -8.28
CA VAL A 59 15.86 -8.36 -7.66
C VAL A 59 15.73 -8.41 -6.16
N ARG A 60 16.05 -9.57 -5.56
CA ARG A 60 16.19 -9.70 -4.11
C ARG A 60 17.46 -8.99 -3.63
N VAL A 61 17.31 -7.95 -2.82
CA VAL A 61 18.43 -7.11 -2.33
C VAL A 61 18.78 -7.37 -0.87
N ALA A 62 17.87 -7.97 -0.11
CA ALA A 62 18.09 -8.38 1.27
C ALA A 62 17.27 -9.62 1.60
N GLY A 63 17.74 -10.41 2.56
CA GLY A 63 17.06 -11.63 2.98
C GLY A 63 17.99 -12.59 3.72
N LEU A 64 17.41 -13.53 4.46
CA LEU A 64 18.18 -14.57 5.16
C LEU A 64 18.80 -15.57 4.19
N HIS A 65 18.11 -15.83 3.09
CA HIS A 65 18.52 -16.80 2.07
C HIS A 65 18.47 -16.14 0.68
N PRO A 66 19.49 -15.36 0.29
CA PRO A 66 19.46 -14.55 -0.93
C PRO A 66 19.37 -15.38 -2.21
N ASN A 67 19.81 -16.65 -2.18
CA ASN A 67 19.80 -17.56 -3.33
C ASN A 67 18.64 -18.58 -3.28
N ALA A 68 17.69 -18.43 -2.35
CA ALA A 68 16.55 -19.33 -2.26
C ALA A 68 15.47 -18.95 -3.27
N ASN A 69 14.87 -19.95 -3.92
CA ASN A 69 13.78 -19.75 -4.88
C ASN A 69 12.49 -19.25 -4.20
N SER A 70 12.33 -19.48 -2.90
CA SER A 70 11.19 -19.00 -2.12
C SER A 70 11.52 -17.72 -1.36
N LEU A 71 10.49 -16.90 -1.10
CA LEU A 71 10.57 -15.77 -0.20
C LEU A 71 10.53 -16.23 1.26
N SER A 72 11.38 -15.61 2.07
CA SER A 72 11.42 -15.76 3.53
C SER A 72 11.02 -14.45 4.21
N PHE A 73 10.52 -14.54 5.44
CA PHE A 73 10.23 -13.36 6.26
C PHE A 73 11.43 -12.41 6.30
N GLY A 74 11.18 -11.15 5.96
CA GLY A 74 12.19 -10.09 5.90
C GLY A 74 12.93 -9.96 4.57
N ASP A 75 12.67 -10.83 3.59
CA ASP A 75 13.23 -10.67 2.23
C ASP A 75 12.69 -9.40 1.58
N VAL A 76 13.58 -8.62 0.96
CA VAL A 76 13.27 -7.36 0.26
C VAL A 76 13.60 -7.50 -1.21
N ILE A 77 12.65 -7.13 -2.06
CA ILE A 77 12.71 -7.24 -3.51
C ILE A 77 12.47 -5.86 -4.09
N VAL A 78 13.45 -5.35 -4.84
CA VAL A 78 13.34 -4.08 -5.56
C VAL A 78 12.86 -4.38 -6.97
N ILE A 79 11.91 -3.59 -7.47
CA ILE A 79 11.24 -3.79 -8.75
C ILE A 79 11.34 -2.56 -9.66
N ASP A 80 11.44 -2.84 -10.97
CA ASP A 80 11.23 -1.92 -12.09
C ASP A 80 10.36 -2.64 -13.15
N ASP A 81 9.15 -3.00 -12.75
CA ASP A 81 8.28 -3.91 -13.48
C ASP A 81 7.49 -3.20 -14.59
N PRO A 82 7.43 -3.76 -15.81
CA PRO A 82 6.61 -3.23 -16.89
C PRO A 82 5.11 -3.21 -16.55
N LEU A 83 4.42 -2.13 -16.96
CA LEU A 83 2.96 -2.06 -17.00
C LEU A 83 2.48 -2.06 -18.45
N THR A 84 1.63 -3.00 -18.83
CA THR A 84 1.12 -3.13 -20.22
C THR A 84 -0.40 -3.10 -20.28
N LYS A 85 -0.92 -2.74 -21.46
CA LYS A 85 -2.38 -2.67 -21.68
C LYS A 85 -3.05 -4.04 -21.70
N GLU A 86 -2.37 -5.07 -22.19
CA GLU A 86 -2.86 -6.44 -22.29
C GLU A 86 -1.90 -7.39 -21.54
N PRO A 87 -2.29 -8.64 -21.23
CA PRO A 87 -1.42 -9.60 -20.54
C PRO A 87 -0.16 -9.98 -21.31
N ASP A 88 -0.11 -9.74 -22.63
CA ASP A 88 1.10 -9.94 -23.42
C ASP A 88 2.11 -8.83 -23.13
N LEU A 89 3.33 -9.21 -22.73
CA LEU A 89 4.44 -8.28 -22.48
C LEU A 89 4.83 -7.47 -23.72
N ASN A 90 4.54 -7.98 -24.93
CA ASN A 90 4.78 -7.26 -26.19
C ASN A 90 3.65 -6.28 -26.56
N SER A 91 2.58 -6.22 -25.77
CA SER A 91 1.53 -5.23 -25.96
C SER A 91 2.02 -3.83 -25.58
N THR A 92 1.15 -2.83 -25.70
CA THR A 92 1.51 -1.44 -25.42
C THR A 92 1.99 -1.28 -23.98
N LEU A 93 3.26 -0.92 -23.83
CA LEU A 93 3.83 -0.47 -22.57
C LEU A 93 3.23 0.90 -22.20
N ILE A 94 2.61 0.98 -21.03
CA ILE A 94 1.96 2.21 -20.55
C ILE A 94 2.70 2.88 -19.39
N GLY A 95 3.66 2.19 -18.80
CA GLY A 95 4.41 2.67 -17.66
C GLY A 95 5.23 1.58 -16.99
N LYS A 96 5.63 1.85 -15.74
CA LYS A 96 6.33 0.90 -14.89
C LYS A 96 5.87 0.98 -13.44
N ALA A 97 5.98 -0.12 -12.71
CA ALA A 97 5.88 -0.16 -11.27
C ALA A 97 7.29 -0.14 -10.67
N GLN A 98 7.60 0.89 -9.90
CA GLN A 98 8.93 1.12 -9.34
C GLN A 98 8.88 1.25 -7.83
N GLY A 99 9.72 0.49 -7.14
CA GLY A 99 9.75 0.49 -5.68
C GLY A 99 10.27 -0.82 -5.14
N PHE A 100 9.64 -1.31 -4.08
CA PHE A 100 9.99 -2.60 -3.51
C PHE A 100 8.79 -3.26 -2.82
N TYR A 101 8.92 -4.55 -2.57
CA TYR A 101 8.06 -5.27 -1.65
C TYR A 101 8.88 -6.09 -0.65
N THR A 102 8.27 -6.41 0.48
CA THR A 102 8.91 -7.16 1.56
C THR A 102 7.99 -8.23 2.09
N HIS A 103 8.50 -9.44 2.35
CA HIS A 103 7.72 -10.47 3.05
C HIS A 103 7.62 -10.11 4.55
N VAL A 104 6.44 -9.70 4.99
CA VAL A 104 6.23 -9.10 6.32
C VAL A 104 5.51 -10.00 7.33
N SER A 105 5.05 -11.18 6.94
CA SER A 105 4.37 -12.12 7.83
C SER A 105 5.22 -13.37 8.08
N LYS A 106 5.15 -13.88 9.31
CA LYS A 106 5.79 -15.14 9.72
C LYS A 106 4.88 -16.35 9.52
N GLU A 107 3.59 -16.12 9.32
CA GLU A 107 2.56 -17.18 9.30
C GLU A 107 2.12 -17.52 7.89
N ASP A 108 2.12 -16.53 7.00
CA ASP A 108 1.62 -16.65 5.62
C ASP A 108 2.49 -15.85 4.63
N LEU A 109 2.27 -16.09 3.33
CA LEU A 109 2.92 -15.32 2.27
C LEU A 109 2.20 -13.96 2.11
N THR A 110 2.57 -13.03 2.99
CA THR A 110 2.09 -11.64 2.95
C THR A 110 3.23 -10.70 2.60
N LEU A 111 3.05 -9.91 1.55
CA LEU A 111 3.97 -8.85 1.17
C LEU A 111 3.47 -7.48 1.66
N LEU A 112 4.39 -6.56 1.97
CA LEU A 112 4.10 -5.13 2.03
C LEU A 112 4.61 -4.51 0.73
N MET A 113 3.70 -3.93 -0.04
CA MET A 113 4.00 -3.22 -1.27
C MET A 113 4.32 -1.76 -0.95
N VAL A 114 5.44 -1.23 -1.46
CA VAL A 114 5.77 0.20 -1.44
C VAL A 114 6.20 0.59 -2.85
N VAL A 115 5.24 0.99 -3.66
CA VAL A 115 5.39 1.05 -5.12
C VAL A 115 4.84 2.36 -5.67
N SER A 116 5.56 2.95 -6.63
CA SER A 116 5.06 4.01 -7.50
C SER A 116 4.72 3.44 -8.87
N LEU A 117 3.49 3.68 -9.32
CA LEU A 117 3.07 3.44 -10.70
C LEU A 117 3.43 4.68 -11.51
N VAL A 118 4.41 4.55 -12.41
CA VAL A 118 4.97 5.63 -13.21
C VAL A 118 4.47 5.49 -14.65
N PHE A 119 3.54 6.36 -15.04
CA PHE A 119 2.93 6.30 -16.37
C PHE A 119 3.79 7.02 -17.39
N SER A 120 3.99 6.41 -18.55
CA SER A 120 4.84 6.93 -19.64
C SER A 120 4.09 7.07 -20.96
N GLU A 121 2.78 6.82 -20.97
CA GLU A 121 1.96 6.92 -22.17
C GLU A 121 0.57 7.53 -21.91
N GLY A 122 0.00 8.10 -22.97
CA GLY A 122 -1.34 8.64 -23.04
C GLY A 122 -1.48 9.94 -22.27
N ARG A 123 -2.71 10.24 -21.84
CA ARG A 123 -3.03 11.48 -21.11
C ARG A 123 -2.36 11.60 -19.74
N PHE A 124 -1.78 10.53 -19.23
CA PHE A 124 -1.14 10.48 -17.91
C PHE A 124 0.38 10.37 -17.96
N ASN A 125 0.98 10.47 -19.15
CA ASN A 125 2.43 10.43 -19.32
C ASN A 125 3.14 11.43 -18.37
N GLY A 126 4.13 10.93 -17.62
CA GLY A 126 4.90 11.68 -16.63
C GLY A 126 4.22 11.83 -15.27
N SER A 127 3.00 11.29 -15.10
CA SER A 127 2.28 11.28 -13.82
C SER A 127 2.54 10.00 -13.05
N THR A 128 2.35 10.04 -11.73
CA THR A 128 2.54 8.86 -10.87
C THR A 128 1.40 8.67 -9.88
N LEU A 129 1.17 7.42 -9.49
CA LEU A 129 0.38 7.05 -8.31
C LEU A 129 1.28 6.30 -7.32
N THR A 130 1.10 6.53 -6.03
CA THR A 130 1.87 5.84 -4.98
C THR A 130 0.94 4.91 -4.21
N VAL A 131 1.37 3.66 -4.10
CA VAL A 131 0.63 2.55 -3.49
C VAL A 131 1.45 2.02 -2.31
N ILE A 132 0.82 1.95 -1.14
CA ILE A 132 1.41 1.33 0.05
C ILE A 132 0.37 0.39 0.65
N GLY A 133 0.53 -0.92 0.49
CA GLY A 133 -0.53 -1.87 0.80
C GLY A 133 -0.04 -3.24 1.24
N ARG A 134 -0.83 -3.90 2.09
CA ARG A 134 -0.63 -5.30 2.45
C ARG A 134 -1.16 -6.19 1.31
N ASN A 135 -0.36 -7.15 0.89
CA ASN A 135 -0.65 -8.10 -0.18
C ASN A 135 -0.61 -9.53 0.37
N SER A 136 -1.78 -10.08 0.72
CA SER A 136 -1.93 -11.51 0.98
C SER A 136 -1.94 -12.27 -0.36
N VAL A 137 -0.81 -12.83 -0.78
CA VAL A 137 -0.63 -13.32 -2.16
C VAL A 137 -1.62 -14.42 -2.57
N LEU A 138 -2.12 -15.19 -1.60
CA LEU A 138 -3.07 -16.29 -1.85
C LEU A 138 -4.55 -15.84 -1.93
N GLU A 139 -4.86 -14.59 -1.59
CA GLU A 139 -6.20 -14.03 -1.75
C GLU A 139 -6.49 -13.75 -3.22
N LYS A 140 -7.73 -14.02 -3.67
CA LYS A 140 -8.11 -13.88 -5.09
C LYS A 140 -8.02 -12.44 -5.60
N VAL A 141 -8.48 -11.49 -4.78
CA VAL A 141 -8.47 -10.05 -5.06
C VAL A 141 -7.85 -9.37 -3.86
N ARG A 142 -6.88 -8.50 -4.10
CA ARG A 142 -6.13 -7.80 -3.05
C ARG A 142 -6.27 -6.30 -3.27
N GLU A 143 -6.61 -5.57 -2.22
CA GLU A 143 -6.81 -4.13 -2.30
C GLU A 143 -5.59 -3.39 -1.76
N PHE A 144 -5.05 -2.44 -2.54
CA PHE A 144 -3.99 -1.55 -2.10
C PHE A 144 -4.46 -0.10 -2.11
N PRO A 145 -4.27 0.66 -1.02
CA PRO A 145 -4.65 2.06 -1.01
C PRO A 145 -3.66 2.89 -1.83
N ILE A 146 -4.21 3.85 -2.58
CA ILE A 146 -3.46 4.93 -3.21
C ILE A 146 -3.27 6.01 -2.16
N VAL A 147 -2.02 6.20 -1.74
CA VAL A 147 -1.65 7.16 -0.68
C VAL A 147 -1.24 8.53 -1.23
N GLY A 148 -1.13 8.66 -2.56
CA GLY A 148 -0.85 9.93 -3.23
C GLY A 148 -0.57 9.76 -4.71
N GLY A 149 -0.22 10.88 -5.35
CA GLY A 149 0.19 10.91 -6.75
C GLY A 149 0.82 12.24 -7.15
N SER A 150 1.35 12.28 -8.37
CA SER A 150 1.99 13.45 -8.96
C SER A 150 1.46 13.73 -10.37
N GLY A 151 1.80 14.89 -10.95
CA GLY A 151 1.32 15.30 -12.27
C GLY A 151 -0.20 15.41 -12.29
N ALA A 152 -0.83 14.72 -13.24
CA ALA A 152 -2.28 14.65 -13.37
C ALA A 152 -2.98 14.05 -12.14
N PHE A 153 -2.25 13.28 -11.32
CA PHE A 153 -2.75 12.64 -10.10
C PHE A 153 -2.33 13.36 -8.82
N ARG A 154 -2.00 14.65 -8.89
CA ARG A 154 -1.62 15.42 -7.70
C ARG A 154 -2.77 15.45 -6.68
N GLY A 155 -2.50 14.95 -5.47
CA GLY A 155 -3.49 14.87 -4.39
C GLY A 155 -4.42 13.66 -4.49
N ALA A 156 -4.17 12.75 -5.43
CA ALA A 156 -4.96 11.55 -5.67
C ALA A 156 -5.15 10.70 -4.40
N ARG A 157 -6.36 10.16 -4.27
CA ARG A 157 -6.71 9.08 -3.34
C ARG A 157 -7.48 8.00 -4.08
N GLY A 158 -7.55 6.81 -3.51
CA GLY A 158 -8.28 5.71 -4.12
C GLY A 158 -7.69 4.36 -3.77
N TRP A 159 -7.93 3.39 -4.64
CA TRP A 159 -7.51 2.01 -4.40
C TRP A 159 -7.16 1.31 -5.71
N VAL A 160 -6.34 0.27 -5.57
CA VAL A 160 -6.00 -0.70 -6.61
C VAL A 160 -6.61 -2.02 -6.19
N LEU A 161 -7.29 -2.70 -7.11
CA LEU A 161 -7.62 -4.12 -6.99
C LEU A 161 -6.64 -4.91 -7.85
N ASP A 162 -5.88 -5.77 -7.20
CA ASP A 162 -4.88 -6.65 -7.82
C ASP A 162 -5.41 -8.09 -7.85
N GLN A 163 -5.35 -8.72 -9.03
CA GLN A 163 -5.70 -10.11 -9.27
C GLN A 163 -4.57 -10.84 -9.99
N THR A 164 -4.32 -12.09 -9.61
CA THR A 164 -3.26 -12.89 -10.22
C THR A 164 -3.75 -13.42 -11.56
N TYR A 165 -3.14 -12.96 -12.65
CA TYR A 165 -3.42 -13.47 -14.00
C TYR A 165 -2.67 -14.78 -14.22
N THR A 166 -1.35 -14.78 -13.98
CA THR A 166 -0.51 -15.98 -13.97
C THR A 166 0.59 -15.84 -12.91
N ALA A 167 1.08 -16.97 -12.39
CA ALA A 167 2.24 -17.00 -11.51
C ALA A 167 2.97 -18.34 -11.65
N ASP A 168 4.31 -18.31 -11.68
CA ASP A 168 5.16 -19.48 -11.55
C ASP A 168 5.78 -19.49 -10.14
N PRO A 169 5.29 -20.34 -9.22
CA PRO A 169 5.82 -20.39 -7.85
C PRO A 169 7.26 -20.92 -7.76
N ARG A 170 7.83 -21.48 -8.83
CA ARG A 170 9.21 -21.97 -8.85
C ARG A 170 10.21 -20.86 -9.09
N THR A 171 9.83 -19.88 -9.91
CA THR A 171 10.69 -18.74 -10.27
C THR A 171 10.30 -17.47 -9.51
N GLY A 172 9.04 -17.39 -9.07
CA GLY A 172 8.44 -16.17 -8.52
C GLY A 172 7.89 -15.23 -9.59
N ASP A 173 8.03 -15.56 -10.88
CA ASP A 173 7.54 -14.69 -11.96
C ASP A 173 6.01 -14.67 -11.98
N GLY A 174 5.42 -13.51 -12.29
CA GLY A 174 3.97 -13.36 -12.32
C GLY A 174 3.49 -12.22 -13.19
N ILE A 175 2.23 -12.36 -13.63
CA ILE A 175 1.46 -11.30 -14.29
C ILE A 175 0.25 -11.01 -13.41
N PHE A 176 0.03 -9.74 -13.12
CA PHE A 176 -0.99 -9.26 -12.21
C PHE A 176 -1.89 -8.24 -12.90
N GLU A 177 -3.19 -8.47 -12.88
CA GLU A 177 -4.20 -7.59 -13.44
C GLU A 177 -4.60 -6.54 -12.39
N PHE A 178 -4.50 -5.26 -12.77
CA PHE A 178 -4.74 -4.12 -11.88
C PHE A 178 -5.94 -3.32 -12.37
N ASP A 179 -6.95 -3.18 -11.49
CA ASP A 179 -8.03 -2.20 -11.60
C ASP A 179 -7.78 -1.05 -10.63
N VAL A 180 -7.53 0.15 -11.15
CA VAL A 180 -7.14 1.33 -10.35
C VAL A 180 -8.24 2.37 -10.39
N TYR A 181 -8.74 2.76 -9.22
CA TYR A 181 -9.75 3.79 -9.06
C TYR A 181 -9.14 5.00 -8.35
N VAL A 182 -9.19 6.16 -9.01
CA VAL A 182 -8.58 7.41 -8.51
C VAL A 182 -9.63 8.51 -8.38
N MET A 183 -9.61 9.20 -7.23
CA MET A 183 -10.45 10.34 -6.86
C MET A 183 -9.61 11.61 -6.68
#